data_AF-A0A1Z8UL42-F1
#
_entry.id   AF-A0A1Z8UL42-F1
#
_cell.length_a   1.000
_cell.length_b   1.000
_cell.length_c   1.000
_cell.angle_alpha   90.00
_cell.angle_beta   90.00
_cell.angle_gamma   90.00
#
_symmetry.space_group_name_H-M   'P 1'
#
loop_
_entity.id
_entity.type
_entity.pdbx_description
1 polymer ?
#
loop_
_entity_poly.entity_id
_entity_poly.type
_entity_poly.pdbx_seq_one_letter_code
_entity_poly.pdbx_strand_id
1 'polypeptide(L)'
;MKKLIIILLFPFFIFSQNKSYIKLDKNESKKIIDLLENYGKAYEYEDFENLANYFDYPTTFKAPIGNSILKDKKELIEFYKVARSPVVVGNDYWYSLYKKVNPIWINKDLCIIDAFYNRYGKKYNLVHEGRALYMFRKTEKGWKIFDVTIVPNDYAD
;
A
#
# COMPACT_ATOMS: atom_id res chain seq x y z
N MET A 1 48.15 -24.81 38.85
CA MET A 1 47.24 -25.74 38.15
C MET A 1 45.88 -25.66 38.84
N LYS A 2 44.71 -25.37 38.27
CA LYS A 2 44.21 -24.84 37.00
C LYS A 2 42.98 -24.02 37.43
N LYS A 3 42.88 -22.75 37.00
CA LYS A 3 41.67 -21.93 37.20
C LYS A 3 40.55 -22.55 36.37
N LEU A 4 39.48 -23.04 37.01
CA LEU A 4 38.30 -23.56 36.32
C LEU A 4 37.44 -22.36 35.92
N ILE A 5 37.57 -21.93 34.67
CA ILE A 5 36.64 -20.96 34.07
C ILE A 5 35.39 -21.77 33.70
N ILE A 6 34.31 -21.61 34.46
CA ILE A 6 32.99 -22.07 34.06
C ILE A 6 32.52 -21.10 32.98
N ILE A 7 32.78 -21.46 31.72
CA ILE A 7 32.20 -20.79 30.57
C ILE A 7 30.70 -21.11 30.61
N LEU A 8 29.90 -20.12 31.00
CA LEU A 8 28.47 -20.07 30.72
C LEU A 8 28.30 -20.18 29.20
N LEU A 9 28.14 -21.41 28.71
CA LEU A 9 27.53 -21.68 27.42
C LEU A 9 26.04 -21.33 27.56
N PHE A 10 25.75 -20.03 27.63
CA PHE A 10 24.45 -19.56 27.18
C PHE A 10 24.37 -20.03 25.73
N PRO A 11 23.48 -20.97 25.38
CA PRO A 11 23.24 -21.19 23.98
C PRO A 11 22.76 -19.83 23.49
N PHE A 12 23.55 -19.23 22.62
CA PHE A 12 23.09 -18.28 21.64
C PHE A 12 21.97 -19.01 20.88
N PHE A 13 20.78 -19.07 21.49
CA PHE A 13 19.51 -19.04 20.78
C PHE A 13 19.49 -17.67 20.12
N ILE A 14 20.32 -17.56 19.07
CA ILE A 14 20.04 -16.70 17.96
C ILE A 14 18.67 -17.20 17.55
N PHE A 15 17.64 -16.46 17.96
CA PHE A 15 16.36 -16.45 17.30
C PHE A 15 16.69 -16.13 15.85
N SER A 16 17.03 -17.16 15.07
CA SER A 16 16.83 -17.16 13.65
C SER A 16 15.33 -17.03 13.54
N GLN A 17 14.85 -15.79 13.48
CA GLN A 17 13.57 -15.50 12.87
C GLN A 17 13.75 -15.93 11.42
N ASN A 18 13.60 -17.24 11.18
CA ASN A 18 13.28 -17.75 9.87
C ASN A 18 12.12 -16.87 9.42
N LYS A 19 12.39 -15.97 8.48
CA LYS A 19 11.34 -15.21 7.79
C LYS A 19 10.54 -16.27 7.04
N SER A 20 9.63 -16.91 7.76
CA SER A 20 8.56 -17.72 7.21
C SER A 20 7.67 -16.71 6.51
N TYR A 21 8.03 -16.36 5.27
CA TYR A 21 7.11 -15.70 4.36
C TYR A 21 5.92 -16.65 4.26
N ILE A 22 4.80 -16.29 4.88
CA ILE A 22 3.58 -17.06 4.73
C ILE A 22 3.20 -16.90 3.26
N LYS A 23 3.48 -17.95 2.47
CA LYS A 23 3.06 -18.02 1.07
C LYS A 23 1.56 -18.31 1.09
N LEU A 24 0.78 -17.26 1.30
CA LEU A 24 -0.68 -17.34 1.35
C LEU A 24 -1.27 -17.64 -0.02
N ASP A 25 -2.47 -18.19 0.02
CA ASP A 25 -3.26 -18.66 -1.12
C ASP A 25 -3.25 -17.66 -2.28
N LYS A 26 -3.00 -18.17 -3.50
CA LYS A 26 -3.07 -17.39 -4.74
C LYS A 26 -4.42 -16.68 -4.87
N ASN A 27 -5.49 -17.29 -4.35
CA ASN A 27 -6.83 -16.71 -4.36
C ASN A 27 -6.93 -15.43 -3.50
N GLU A 28 -6.36 -15.43 -2.29
CA GLU A 28 -6.36 -14.23 -1.44
C GLU A 28 -5.53 -13.10 -2.05
N SER A 29 -4.39 -13.44 -2.66
CA SER A 29 -3.56 -12.44 -3.36
C SER A 29 -4.34 -11.81 -4.52
N LYS A 30 -5.07 -12.62 -5.31
CA LYS A 30 -5.94 -12.12 -6.37
C LYS A 30 -7.01 -11.17 -5.83
N LYS A 31 -7.71 -11.53 -4.76
CA LYS A 31 -8.76 -10.67 -4.16
C LYS A 31 -8.24 -9.29 -3.76
N ILE A 32 -7.06 -9.21 -3.15
CA ILE A 32 -6.49 -7.91 -2.74
C ILE A 32 -6.05 -7.10 -3.96
N ILE A 33 -5.49 -7.75 -4.99
CA ILE A 33 -5.15 -7.07 -6.25
C ILE A 33 -6.41 -6.53 -6.92
N ASP A 34 -7.47 -7.33 -7.04
CA ASP A 34 -8.76 -6.90 -7.60
C ASP A 34 -9.35 -5.71 -6.81
N LEU A 35 -9.22 -5.72 -5.46
CA LEU A 35 -9.62 -4.58 -4.62
C LEU A 35 -8.80 -3.32 -4.91
N LEU A 36 -7.48 -3.46 -5.07
CA LEU A 36 -6.60 -2.33 -5.40
C LEU A 36 -6.91 -1.75 -6.78
N GLU A 37 -7.22 -2.59 -7.76
CA GLU A 37 -7.63 -2.17 -9.11
C GLU A 37 -8.96 -1.42 -9.09
N ASN A 38 -9.95 -1.94 -8.36
CA ASN A 38 -11.25 -1.28 -8.23
C ASN A 38 -11.16 0.05 -7.46
N TYR A 39 -10.34 0.11 -6.39
CA TYR A 39 -10.00 1.37 -5.73
C TYR A 39 -9.37 2.37 -6.72
N GLY A 40 -8.43 1.90 -7.55
CA GLY A 40 -7.78 2.71 -8.58
C GLY A 40 -8.78 3.26 -9.61
N LYS A 41 -9.78 2.47 -9.99
CA LYS A 41 -10.87 2.92 -10.87
C LYS A 41 -11.80 3.93 -10.21
N ALA A 42 -12.17 3.75 -8.95
CA ALA A 42 -12.94 4.76 -8.23
C ALA A 42 -12.18 6.11 -8.16
N TYR A 43 -10.86 6.07 -7.97
CA TYR A 43 -10.01 7.27 -8.02
C TYR A 43 -9.95 7.92 -9.41
N GLU A 44 -9.85 7.10 -10.47
CA GLU A 44 -9.84 7.56 -11.87
C GLU A 44 -11.14 8.31 -12.23
N TYR A 45 -12.29 7.74 -11.87
CA TYR A 45 -13.62 8.30 -12.15
C TYR A 45 -14.09 9.35 -11.15
N GLU A 46 -13.26 9.73 -10.17
CA GLU A 46 -13.61 10.70 -9.13
C GLU A 46 -14.83 10.26 -8.28
N ASP A 47 -15.10 8.96 -8.21
CA ASP A 47 -16.18 8.36 -7.40
C ASP A 47 -15.69 8.20 -5.95
N PHE A 48 -15.58 9.33 -5.25
CA PHE A 48 -15.02 9.38 -3.89
C PHE A 48 -15.91 8.67 -2.87
N GLU A 49 -17.21 8.61 -3.11
CA GLU A 49 -18.17 7.90 -2.25
C GLU A 49 -17.92 6.39 -2.29
N ASN A 50 -17.73 5.83 -3.48
CA ASN A 50 -17.35 4.42 -3.61
C ASN A 50 -15.90 4.16 -3.18
N LEU A 51 -14.97 5.07 -3.52
CA LEU A 51 -13.57 4.98 -3.12
C LEU A 51 -13.44 4.80 -1.60
N ALA A 52 -14.23 5.55 -0.82
CA ALA A 52 -14.18 5.49 0.62
C ALA A 52 -14.58 4.12 1.21
N ASN A 53 -15.25 3.27 0.44
CA ASN A 53 -15.62 1.92 0.87
C ASN A 53 -14.42 0.96 0.89
N TYR A 54 -13.30 1.29 0.24
CA TYR A 54 -12.10 0.43 0.25
C TYR A 54 -11.22 0.62 1.50
N PHE A 55 -11.55 1.59 2.36
CA PHE A 55 -10.74 1.97 3.51
C PHE A 55 -11.30 1.50 4.84
N ASP A 56 -10.40 1.26 5.79
CA ASP A 56 -10.67 1.09 7.21
C ASP A 56 -10.14 2.30 7.97
N TYR A 57 -10.92 2.78 8.93
CA TYR A 57 -10.62 4.02 9.64
C TYR A 57 -10.09 3.75 11.05
N PRO A 58 -9.14 4.57 11.56
CA PRO A 58 -8.48 5.66 10.85
C PRO A 58 -7.52 5.15 9.76
N THR A 59 -7.41 5.91 8.66
CA THR A 59 -6.46 5.64 7.58
C THR A 59 -5.31 6.64 7.63
N THR A 60 -4.09 6.19 7.39
CA THR A 60 -2.91 7.05 7.32
C THR A 60 -2.40 7.23 5.90
N PHE A 61 -1.96 8.45 5.58
CA PHE A 61 -1.33 8.78 4.31
C PHE A 61 0.04 9.38 4.57
N LYS A 62 1.03 8.91 3.82
CA LYS A 62 2.34 9.54 3.70
C LYS A 62 2.58 9.82 2.22
N ALA A 63 2.38 11.06 1.81
CA ALA A 63 2.40 11.45 0.40
C ALA A 63 3.14 12.79 0.21
N PRO A 64 3.53 13.16 -1.03
CA PRO A 64 4.12 14.47 -1.30
C PRO A 64 3.25 15.65 -0.90
N ILE A 65 1.93 15.46 -0.85
CA ILE A 65 0.96 16.46 -0.37
C ILE A 65 0.89 16.58 1.17
N GLY A 66 1.70 15.80 1.90
CA GLY A 66 1.78 15.79 3.35
C GLY A 66 1.47 14.44 3.98
N ASN A 67 1.72 14.36 5.29
CA ASN A 67 1.32 13.23 6.12
C ASN A 67 -0.04 13.53 6.75
N SER A 68 -0.94 12.56 6.74
CA SER A 68 -2.30 12.74 7.28
C SER A 68 -2.80 11.49 7.99
N ILE A 69 -3.61 11.71 9.02
CA ILE A 69 -4.40 10.67 9.68
C ILE A 69 -5.85 11.08 9.48
N LEU A 70 -6.59 10.30 8.71
CA LEU A 70 -7.97 10.56 8.33
C LEU A 70 -8.88 9.67 9.18
N LYS A 71 -9.68 10.30 10.03
CA LYS A 71 -10.43 9.63 11.09
C LYS A 71 -11.70 8.96 10.61
N ASP A 72 -12.26 9.43 9.50
CA ASP A 72 -13.53 8.97 8.99
C ASP A 72 -13.64 9.15 7.47
N LYS A 73 -14.78 8.68 6.94
CA LYS A 73 -15.14 8.76 5.52
C LYS A 73 -15.14 10.19 4.97
N LYS A 74 -15.60 11.17 5.75
CA LYS A 74 -15.69 12.56 5.31
C LYS A 74 -14.29 13.13 5.12
N GLU A 75 -13.40 12.93 6.08
CA GLU A 75 -12.01 13.37 5.99
C GLU A 75 -11.28 12.72 4.80
N LEU A 76 -11.54 11.43 4.54
CA LEU A 76 -11.00 10.72 3.37
C LEU A 76 -11.45 11.31 2.04
N ILE A 77 -12.75 11.60 1.90
CA ILE A 77 -13.30 12.18 0.66
C ILE A 77 -12.67 13.56 0.40
N GLU A 78 -12.57 14.41 1.43
CA GLU A 78 -11.95 15.73 1.28
C GLU A 78 -10.46 15.63 0.92
N PHE A 79 -9.72 14.70 1.52
CA PHE A 79 -8.34 14.43 1.14
C PHE A 79 -8.23 14.03 -0.34
N TYR A 80 -9.09 13.12 -0.82
CA TYR A 80 -9.02 12.66 -2.21
C TYR A 80 -9.46 13.71 -3.23
N LYS A 81 -10.38 14.61 -2.89
CA LYS A 81 -10.69 15.78 -3.74
C LYS A 81 -9.45 16.64 -3.99
N VAL A 82 -8.63 16.85 -2.95
CA VAL A 82 -7.35 17.56 -3.09
C VAL A 82 -6.35 16.72 -3.87
N ALA A 83 -6.16 15.44 -3.49
CA ALA A 83 -5.18 14.54 -4.09
C ALA A 83 -5.46 14.22 -5.57
N ARG A 84 -6.71 14.40 -6.04
CA ARG A 84 -7.14 14.22 -7.43
C ARG A 84 -7.28 15.54 -8.19
N SER A 85 -7.12 16.67 -7.50
CA SER A 85 -7.26 18.00 -8.10
C SER A 85 -6.23 18.23 -9.21
N PRO A 86 -6.55 19.08 -10.22
CA PRO A 86 -5.61 19.37 -11.29
C PRO A 86 -4.31 20.05 -10.82
N VAL A 87 -4.32 20.68 -9.65
CA VAL A 87 -3.12 21.25 -9.02
C VAL A 87 -2.15 20.16 -8.58
N VAL A 88 -2.65 19.01 -8.11
CA VAL A 88 -1.82 17.91 -7.59
C VAL A 88 -1.44 16.92 -8.69
N VAL A 89 -2.39 16.52 -9.55
CA VAL A 89 -2.13 15.47 -10.56
C VAL A 89 -1.84 16.01 -11.95
N GLY A 90 -1.99 17.32 -12.16
CA GLY A 90 -1.87 17.97 -13.46
C GLY A 90 -3.19 17.95 -14.25
N ASN A 91 -3.41 19.00 -15.05
CA ASN A 91 -4.62 19.18 -15.87
C ASN A 91 -4.84 18.12 -16.95
N ASP A 92 -3.78 17.41 -17.36
CA ASP A 92 -3.83 16.44 -18.44
C ASP A 92 -4.15 15.02 -17.96
N TYR A 93 -4.11 14.74 -16.64
CA TYR A 93 -4.37 13.40 -16.10
C TYR A 93 -5.71 12.83 -16.62
N TRP A 94 -5.66 11.59 -17.11
CA TRP A 94 -6.83 10.86 -17.61
C TRP A 94 -7.05 9.52 -16.91
N TYR A 95 -6.01 8.68 -16.82
CA TYR A 95 -6.12 7.35 -16.21
C TYR A 95 -4.81 6.87 -15.61
N SER A 96 -4.89 5.82 -14.81
CA SER A 96 -3.72 5.13 -14.25
C SER A 96 -3.71 3.66 -14.63
N LEU A 97 -2.52 3.09 -14.82
CA LEU A 97 -2.32 1.65 -14.98
C LEU A 97 -1.25 1.18 -13.99
N TYR A 98 -1.47 0.03 -13.37
CA TYR A 98 -0.43 -0.61 -12.57
C TYR A 98 0.55 -1.36 -13.49
N LYS A 99 1.82 -0.96 -13.50
CA LYS A 99 2.92 -1.62 -14.25
C LYS A 99 3.32 -2.92 -13.56
N LYS A 100 3.35 -2.91 -12.23
CA LYS A 100 3.75 -4.06 -11.40
C LYS A 100 3.04 -3.98 -10.06
N VAL A 101 2.50 -5.11 -9.61
CA VAL A 101 1.81 -5.25 -8.32
C VAL A 101 2.41 -6.44 -7.59
N ASN A 102 3.00 -6.21 -6.43
CA ASN A 102 3.67 -7.25 -5.65
C ASN A 102 3.09 -7.34 -4.22
N PRO A 103 2.29 -8.38 -3.93
CA PRO A 103 1.83 -8.66 -2.57
C PRO A 103 2.96 -9.16 -1.66
N ILE A 104 3.09 -8.53 -0.51
CA ILE A 104 4.02 -8.86 0.56
C ILE A 104 3.19 -9.20 1.80
N TRP A 105 3.00 -10.49 2.04
CA TRP A 105 2.23 -10.99 3.17
C TRP A 105 3.03 -10.88 4.47
N ILE A 106 2.45 -10.20 5.46
CA ILE A 106 3.00 -10.14 6.82
C ILE A 106 2.43 -11.29 7.66
N ASN A 107 1.11 -11.47 7.58
CA ASN A 107 0.40 -12.62 8.13
C ASN A 107 -0.95 -12.83 7.39
N LYS A 108 -1.78 -13.76 7.85
CA LYS A 108 -3.08 -14.07 7.21
C LYS A 108 -4.10 -12.91 7.18
N ASP A 109 -3.89 -11.90 8.02
CA ASP A 109 -4.79 -10.76 8.22
C ASP A 109 -4.15 -9.42 7.84
N LEU A 110 -2.89 -9.43 7.36
CA LEU A 110 -2.13 -8.22 7.01
C LEU A 110 -1.25 -8.45 5.77
N CYS A 111 -1.45 -7.61 4.75
CA CYS A 111 -0.70 -7.63 3.50
C CYS A 111 -0.27 -6.21 3.11
N ILE A 112 0.92 -6.07 2.55
CA ILE A 112 1.36 -4.84 1.89
C ILE A 112 1.32 -5.11 0.38
N ILE A 113 0.71 -4.23 -0.39
CA ILE A 113 0.82 -4.26 -1.85
C ILE A 113 1.83 -3.18 -2.25
N ASP A 114 2.96 -3.62 -2.80
CA ASP A 114 3.95 -2.75 -3.44
C ASP A 114 3.57 -2.59 -4.92
N ALA A 115 3.02 -1.42 -5.26
CA ALA A 115 2.45 -1.15 -6.56
C ALA A 115 3.18 -0.02 -7.28
N PHE A 116 3.60 -0.31 -8.51
CA PHE A 116 4.14 0.64 -9.47
C PHE A 116 3.02 1.03 -10.41
N TYR A 117 2.78 2.33 -10.56
CA TYR A 117 1.72 2.84 -11.41
C TYR A 117 2.24 3.93 -12.33
N ASN A 118 1.65 3.94 -13.52
CA ASN A 118 1.84 4.97 -14.51
C ASN A 118 0.55 5.76 -14.63
N ARG A 119 0.68 7.08 -14.74
CA ARG A 119 -0.42 7.98 -15.05
C ARG A 119 -0.28 8.45 -16.48
N TYR A 120 -1.40 8.48 -17.18
CA TYR A 120 -1.46 8.86 -18.58
C TYR A 120 -2.36 10.06 -18.79
N GLY A 121 -1.97 10.88 -19.76
CA GLY A 121 -2.71 12.04 -20.20
C GLY A 121 -3.82 11.71 -21.19
N LYS A 122 -4.61 12.72 -21.59
CA LYS A 122 -5.72 12.55 -22.55
C LYS A 122 -5.26 12.11 -23.95
N LYS A 123 -3.99 12.33 -24.29
CA LYS A 123 -3.36 11.89 -25.54
C LYS A 123 -2.58 10.59 -25.39
N TYR A 124 -2.84 9.82 -24.32
CA TYR A 124 -2.15 8.57 -24.00
C TYR A 124 -0.63 8.72 -23.75
N ASN A 125 -0.15 9.94 -23.56
CA ASN A 125 1.20 10.24 -23.14
C ASN A 125 1.40 9.89 -21.67
N LEU A 126 2.55 9.32 -21.32
CA LEU A 126 2.95 9.14 -19.93
C LEU A 126 3.15 10.52 -19.29
N VAL A 127 2.46 10.79 -18.17
CA VAL A 127 2.57 12.06 -17.44
C VAL A 127 3.30 11.92 -16.11
N HIS A 128 3.28 10.72 -15.52
CA HIS A 128 3.94 10.45 -14.25
C HIS A 128 4.13 8.95 -14.04
N GLU A 129 5.23 8.58 -13.39
CA GLU A 129 5.48 7.25 -12.85
C GLU A 129 5.61 7.36 -11.34
N GLY A 130 4.95 6.45 -10.63
CA GLY A 130 4.95 6.45 -9.17
C GLY A 130 4.95 5.05 -8.60
N ARG A 131 5.26 4.99 -7.30
CA ARG A 131 5.25 3.76 -6.51
C ARG A 131 4.57 4.04 -5.18
N ALA A 132 3.65 3.16 -4.79
CA ALA A 132 2.92 3.26 -3.55
C ALA A 132 2.89 1.92 -2.84
N LEU A 133 3.04 1.97 -1.51
CA LEU A 133 2.80 0.86 -0.62
C LEU A 133 1.40 1.02 -0.04
N TYR A 134 0.51 0.10 -0.36
CA TYR A 134 -0.84 0.02 0.19
C TYR A 134 -0.87 -1.05 1.28
N MET A 135 -1.12 -0.66 2.53
CA MET A 135 -1.26 -1.62 3.62
C MET A 135 -2.72 -2.02 3.78
N PHE A 136 -2.99 -3.30 3.58
CA PHE A 136 -4.29 -3.93 3.71
C PHE A 136 -4.37 -4.73 5.00
N ARG A 137 -5.49 -4.59 5.72
CA ARG A 137 -5.85 -5.45 6.84
C ARG A 137 -7.17 -6.16 6.58
N LYS A 138 -7.32 -7.36 7.14
CA LYS A 138 -8.58 -8.10 7.10
C LYS A 138 -9.50 -7.61 8.22
N THR A 139 -10.73 -7.29 7.88
CA THR A 139 -11.78 -6.85 8.80
C THR A 139 -12.99 -7.80 8.69
N GLU A 140 -13.98 -7.63 9.55
CA GLU A 140 -15.28 -8.33 9.42
C GLU A 140 -15.98 -8.02 8.08
N LYS A 141 -15.67 -6.88 7.46
CA LYS A 141 -16.19 -6.44 6.16
C LYS A 141 -15.26 -6.79 4.99
N GLY A 142 -14.30 -7.68 5.21
CA GLY A 142 -13.28 -8.08 4.23
C GLY A 142 -12.01 -7.24 4.30
N TRP A 143 -11.18 -7.34 3.27
CA TRP A 143 -9.91 -6.61 3.17
C TRP A 143 -10.13 -5.11 2.94
N LYS A 144 -9.40 -4.28 3.69
CA LYS A 144 -9.47 -2.81 3.64
C LYS A 144 -8.10 -2.18 3.69
N ILE A 145 -7.91 -1.07 2.98
CA ILE A 145 -6.72 -0.22 3.04
C ILE A 145 -6.75 0.58 4.34
N PHE A 146 -5.63 0.65 5.06
CA PHE A 146 -5.53 1.49 6.26
C PHE A 146 -4.28 2.37 6.30
N ASP A 147 -3.29 2.14 5.43
CA ASP A 147 -2.16 3.05 5.21
C ASP A 147 -1.83 3.08 3.72
N VAL A 148 -1.54 4.27 3.22
CA VAL A 148 -0.96 4.48 1.89
C VAL A 148 0.30 5.31 2.05
N THR A 149 1.42 4.73 1.63
CA THR A 149 2.72 5.41 1.65
C THR A 149 3.26 5.51 0.23
N ILE A 150 3.37 6.73 -0.29
CA ILE A 150 4.07 7.00 -1.56
C ILE A 150 5.57 6.91 -1.28
N VAL A 151 6.27 6.11 -2.08
CA VAL A 151 7.71 5.88 -1.92
C VAL A 151 8.45 6.27 -3.20
N PRO A 152 9.75 6.61 -3.11
CA PRO A 152 10.57 6.81 -4.29
C PRO A 152 10.57 5.59 -5.23
N ASN A 153 10.64 5.87 -6.52
CA ASN A 153 10.74 4.86 -7.56
C ASN A 153 12.20 4.44 -7.74
N ASP A 154 12.75 3.74 -6.72
CA ASP A 154 14.19 3.40 -6.65
C ASP A 154 14.56 2.14 -7.44
N TYR A 155 13.61 1.53 -8.16
CA TYR A 155 13.95 0.53 -9.17
C TYR A 155 14.36 1.28 -10.43
N ALA A 156 15.63 1.68 -10.47
CA ALA A 156 16.30 1.93 -11.73
C ALA A 156 16.23 0.62 -12.53
N ASP A 157 15.55 0.66 -13.67
CA ASP A 157 15.72 -0.36 -14.71
C ASP A 157 17.20 -0.38 -15.15
#